data_AF-A0A4V2URH0-F1
#
_entry.id   AF-A0A4V2URH0-F1
#
_cell.length_a   1.000
_cell.length_b   1.000
_cell.length_c   1.000
_cell.angle_alpha   90.00
_cell.angle_beta   90.00
_cell.angle_gamma   90.00
#
_symmetry.space_group_name_H-M   'P 1'
#
loop_
_entity.id
_entity.type
_entity.pdbx_description
1 polymer ?
#
loop_
_entity_poly.entity_id
_entity_poly.type
_entity_poly.pdbx_seq_one_letter_code
_entity_poly.pdbx_strand_id
1 'polypeptide(L)'
;MSLSVKKDAHVIDMETRSKISMRYKRITKAIDSHSIPPGIKKLRQTSLIDEQGILQENVLLNSPSYAASFVIGGHVNGQIEWKNNDGKSLKEIE
;
A
#
# COMPACT_ATOMS: atom_id res chain seq x y z
N MET A 1 20.09 -8.82 -0.24
CA MET A 1 19.05 -9.43 -1.09
C MET A 1 17.83 -8.53 -1.10
N SER A 2 17.65 -7.74 -2.15
CA SER A 2 16.44 -6.94 -2.36
C SER A 2 15.34 -7.88 -2.85
N LEU A 3 14.27 -8.08 -2.06
CA LEU A 3 13.10 -8.85 -2.49
C LEU A 3 12.35 -8.06 -3.56
N SER A 4 12.77 -8.20 -4.81
CA SER A 4 12.08 -7.62 -5.96
C SER A 4 10.94 -8.56 -6.38
N VAL A 5 9.73 -8.26 -5.92
CA VAL A 5 8.51 -8.92 -6.41
C VAL A 5 8.21 -8.35 -7.80
N LYS A 6 8.59 -9.06 -8.87
CA LYS A 6 8.23 -8.71 -10.25
C LYS A 6 7.46 -9.84 -10.92
N LYS A 7 6.22 -9.56 -11.30
CA LYS A 7 5.74 -9.38 -12.69
C LYS A 7 4.25 -9.00 -12.63
N ASP A 8 3.82 -8.10 -13.52
CA ASP A 8 2.45 -7.59 -13.67
C ASP A 8 1.99 -6.44 -12.74
N ALA A 9 2.84 -5.40 -12.62
CA ALA A 9 2.51 -4.05 -12.09
C ALA A 9 2.41 -3.87 -10.56
N HIS A 10 3.35 -4.40 -9.77
CA HIS A 10 3.17 -4.44 -8.31
C HIS A 10 4.47 -4.33 -7.51
N VAL A 11 5.28 -3.29 -7.74
CA VAL A 11 6.50 -3.08 -6.94
C VAL A 11 6.15 -2.25 -5.70
N ILE A 12 6.09 -2.91 -4.54
CA ILE A 12 6.39 -2.27 -3.26
C ILE A 12 7.88 -2.46 -3.06
N ASP A 13 8.66 -1.45 -3.43
CA ASP A 13 10.09 -1.47 -3.17
C ASP A 13 10.30 -1.20 -1.67
N MET A 14 10.69 -2.25 -0.93
CA MET A 14 11.06 -2.17 0.48
C MET A 14 12.59 -2.19 0.65
N GLU A 15 13.35 -1.64 -0.32
CA GLU A 15 14.81 -1.72 -0.33
C GLU A 15 15.45 -0.91 0.82
N THR A 16 14.70 0.01 1.42
CA THR A 16 15.08 0.67 2.67
C THR A 16 13.97 0.52 3.69
N ARG A 17 14.30 0.04 4.90
CA ARG A 17 13.42 -0.13 6.08
C ARG A 17 12.70 1.15 6.56
N SER A 18 12.66 2.20 5.75
CA SER A 18 12.18 3.54 6.10
C SER A 18 11.16 4.10 5.10
N LYS A 19 11.08 3.62 3.85
CA LYS A 19 10.17 4.18 2.84
C LYS A 19 9.61 3.09 1.92
N ILE A 20 8.28 3.03 1.86
CA ILE A 20 7.51 2.16 0.97
C ILE A 20 7.02 2.99 -0.20
N SER A 21 7.41 2.60 -1.41
CA SER A 21 6.95 3.22 -2.65
C SER A 21 5.83 2.37 -3.26
N MET A 22 4.68 2.97 -3.56
CA MET A 22 3.57 2.30 -4.24
C MET A 22 3.25 2.97 -5.56
N ARG A 23 3.06 2.15 -6.60
CA ARG A 23 2.59 2.58 -7.92
C ARG A 23 1.76 1.47 -8.55
N TYR A 24 0.77 1.83 -9.37
CA TYR A 24 -0.08 0.91 -10.12
C TYR A 24 -0.88 -0.09 -9.26
N LYS A 25 -1.18 0.28 -8.01
CA LYS A 25 -2.04 -0.50 -7.12
C LYS A 25 -3.48 -0.09 -7.29
N ARG A 26 -4.37 -1.10 -7.37
CA ARG A 26 -5.81 -0.87 -7.24
C ARG A 26 -6.13 -0.45 -5.82
N ILE A 27 -6.70 0.73 -5.68
CA ILE A 27 -7.23 1.27 -4.44
C ILE A 27 -8.71 0.95 -4.38
N THR A 28 -9.18 0.48 -3.23
CA THR A 28 -10.60 0.23 -3.05
C THR A 28 -11.34 1.57 -3.08
N LYS A 29 -12.20 1.77 -4.09
CA LYS A 29 -13.06 2.96 -4.27
C LYS A 29 -14.16 3.10 -3.19
N ALA A 30 -14.23 2.17 -2.26
CA ALA A 30 -15.21 2.18 -1.18
C ALA A 30 -14.80 3.22 -0.14
N ILE A 31 -15.63 4.24 -0.02
CA ILE A 31 -15.85 5.12 1.15
C ILE A 31 -14.82 4.91 2.26
N ASP A 32 -13.91 5.88 2.40
CA ASP A 32 -12.92 5.83 3.48
C ASP A 32 -13.64 5.66 4.82
N SER A 33 -13.23 4.66 5.59
CA SER A 33 -13.74 4.47 6.94
C SER A 33 -13.44 5.71 7.79
N HIS A 34 -14.34 6.04 8.71
CA HIS A 34 -14.12 7.13 9.68
C HIS A 34 -12.83 6.94 10.50
N SER A 35 -12.34 5.70 10.59
CA SER A 35 -11.14 5.33 11.33
C SER A 35 -9.84 5.44 10.50
N ILE A 36 -9.90 5.85 9.23
CA ILE A 36 -8.67 6.04 8.44
C ILE A 36 -7.83 7.18 9.03
N PRO A 37 -6.50 7.06 9.10
CA PRO A 37 -5.65 8.17 9.51
C PRO A 37 -5.85 9.39 8.59
N PRO A 38 -5.97 10.62 9.13
CA PRO A 38 -6.29 11.82 8.34
C PRO A 38 -5.22 12.14 7.28
N GLY A 39 -3.94 11.84 7.56
CA GLY A 39 -2.87 11.98 6.57
C GLY A 39 -3.07 11.07 5.36
N ILE A 40 -3.51 9.83 5.58
CA ILE A 40 -3.78 8.86 4.50
C ILE A 40 -5.03 9.25 3.71
N LYS A 41 -6.07 9.75 4.38
CA LYS A 41 -7.25 10.29 3.70
C LYS A 41 -6.88 11.42 2.75
N LYS A 42 -6.07 12.38 3.23
CA LYS A 42 -5.59 13.49 2.40
C LYS A 42 -4.75 12.98 1.22
N LEU A 43 -3.84 12.03 1.45
CA LEU A 43 -3.05 11.38 0.40
C LEU A 43 -3.94 10.72 -0.66
N ARG A 44 -4.97 9.96 -0.27
CA ARG A 44 -5.93 9.33 -1.21
C ARG A 44 -6.68 10.37 -2.05
N GLN A 45 -7.03 11.52 -1.46
CA GLN A 45 -7.72 12.61 -2.16
C GLN A 45 -6.81 13.39 -3.12
N THR A 46 -5.51 13.49 -2.83
CA THR A 46 -4.55 14.19 -3.69
C THR A 46 -3.87 13.29 -4.70
N SER A 47 -4.07 11.97 -4.61
CA SER A 47 -3.42 10.99 -5.49
C SER A 47 -4.12 10.90 -6.84
N LEU A 48 -3.33 10.71 -7.89
CA LEU A 48 -3.79 10.48 -9.25
C LEU A 48 -4.24 9.02 -9.41
N ILE A 49 -5.55 8.83 -9.33
CA ILE A 49 -6.22 7.53 -9.43
C ILE A 49 -7.09 7.57 -10.69
N ASP A 50 -6.97 6.55 -11.53
CA ASP A 50 -7.79 6.44 -12.74
C ASP A 50 -9.24 5.99 -12.46
N GLU A 51 -10.06 5.92 -13.50
CA GLU A 51 -11.46 5.50 -13.40
C GLU A 51 -11.61 4.06 -12.90
N GLN A 52 -10.60 3.21 -13.13
CA GLN A 52 -10.52 1.81 -12.71
C GLN A 52 -10.00 1.67 -11.26
N GLY A 53 -9.71 2.78 -10.59
CA GLY A 53 -9.23 2.81 -9.21
C GLY A 53 -7.74 2.48 -9.09
N ILE A 54 -6.95 2.62 -10.15
CA ILE A 54 -5.51 2.33 -10.15
C ILE A 54 -4.72 3.61 -9.88
N LEU A 55 -3.82 3.54 -8.90
CA LEU A 55 -2.87 4.61 -8.60
C LEU A 55 -1.84 4.76 -9.73
N GLN A 56 -1.80 5.92 -10.38
CA GLN A 56 -0.91 6.18 -11.53
C GLN A 56 0.42 6.84 -11.15
N GLU A 57 0.49 7.38 -9.93
CA GLU A 57 1.68 8.04 -9.39
C GLU A 57 2.42 7.17 -8.38
N ASN A 58 3.64 7.60 -8.06
CA ASN A 58 4.44 6.96 -7.03
C ASN A 58 4.18 7.62 -5.67
N VAL A 59 3.58 6.89 -4.74
CA VAL A 59 3.32 7.39 -3.38
C VAL A 59 4.33 6.78 -2.42
N LEU A 60 5.05 7.65 -1.71
CA LEU A 60 5.98 7.26 -0.66
C LEU A 60 5.28 7.27 0.70
N LEU A 61 5.32 6.14 1.40
CA LEU A 61 4.71 5.94 2.71
C LEU A 61 5.75 5.47 3.71
N ASN A 62 5.57 5.90 4.96
CA ASN A 62 6.57 5.70 6.01
C ASN A 62 6.41 4.38 6.78
N SER A 63 5.34 3.61 6.55
CA SER A 63 5.13 2.33 7.23
C SER A 63 4.25 1.35 6.44
N PRO A 64 4.40 0.03 6.67
CA PRO A 64 3.55 -0.98 6.06
C PRO A 64 2.06 -0.77 6.36
N SER A 65 1.71 -0.37 7.58
CA SER A 65 0.31 -0.11 7.96
C SER A 65 -0.27 1.11 7.26
N TYR A 66 0.52 2.15 7.02
CA TYR A 66 0.10 3.29 6.21
C TYR A 66 -0.12 2.91 4.75
N ALA A 67 0.75 2.07 4.19
CA ALA A 67 0.56 1.51 2.85
C ALA A 67 -0.74 0.71 2.76
N ALA A 68 -1.00 -0.18 3.72
CA ALA A 68 -2.20 -1.01 3.70
C ALA A 68 -3.45 -0.15 3.88
N SER A 69 -3.41 0.84 4.79
CA SER A 69 -4.52 1.77 5.03
C SER A 69 -4.83 2.62 3.80
N PHE A 70 -3.80 3.02 3.04
CA PHE A 70 -3.95 3.78 1.81
C PHE A 70 -4.65 2.96 0.72
N VAL A 71 -4.35 1.67 0.59
CA VAL A 71 -4.99 0.80 -0.40
C VAL A 71 -6.43 0.45 0.01
N ILE A 72 -6.61 0.03 1.26
CA ILE A 72 -7.89 -0.50 1.77
C ILE A 72 -8.89 0.62 2.09
N GLY A 73 -8.42 1.79 2.55
CA GLY A 73 -9.28 2.90 2.95
C GLY A 73 -9.76 2.82 4.40
N GLY A 74 -9.04 2.09 5.26
CA GLY A 74 -9.38 1.92 6.66
C GLY A 74 -8.15 1.67 7.53
N HIS A 75 -8.35 1.58 8.84
CA HIS A 75 -7.28 1.23 9.77
C HIS A 75 -7.01 -0.29 9.72
N VAL A 76 -5.80 -0.65 9.28
CA VAL A 76 -5.41 -2.05 9.07
C VAL A 76 -3.98 -2.31 9.53
N ASN A 77 -3.71 -3.55 9.96
CA ASN A 77 -2.36 -3.97 10.31
C ASN A 77 -1.60 -4.40 9.06
N GLY A 78 -0.74 -3.52 8.55
CA GLY A 78 0.04 -3.82 7.34
C GLY A 78 0.90 -5.08 7.46
N GLN A 79 1.38 -5.42 8.66
CA GLN A 79 2.21 -6.62 8.83
C GLN A 79 1.45 -7.93 8.54
N ILE A 80 0.12 -7.92 8.69
CA ILE A 80 -0.75 -9.08 8.43
C ILE A 80 -1.29 -9.05 7.01
N GLU A 81 -1.66 -7.86 6.52
CA GLU A 81 -2.28 -7.68 5.21
C GLU A 81 -1.31 -7.90 4.04
N TRP A 82 -0.05 -7.50 4.21
CA TRP A 82 0.96 -7.69 3.17
C TRP A 82 1.47 -9.12 3.19
N LYS A 83 1.23 -9.83 2.08
CA LYS A 83 1.64 -11.23 1.91
C LYS A 83 2.60 -11.38 0.74
N ASN A 84 3.54 -12.30 0.88
CA ASN A 84 4.40 -12.73 -0.22
C ASN A 84 3.67 -13.69 -1.16
N ASN A 85 4.35 -14.16 -2.22
CA ASN A 85 3.77 -15.12 -3.17
C ASN A 85 3.37 -16.46 -2.53
N ASP A 86 3.99 -16.84 -1.42
CA ASP A 86 3.66 -18.04 -0.64
C ASP A 86 2.46 -17.83 0.29
N GLY A 87 1.86 -16.63 0.30
CA GLY A 87 0.74 -16.27 1.16
C GLY A 87 1.13 -15.97 2.62
N LYS A 88 2.42 -15.99 2.96
CA LYS A 88 2.93 -15.61 4.28
C LYS A 88 2.91 -14.11 4.46
N SER A 89 2.41 -13.65 5.60
CA SER A 89 2.36 -12.24 5.95
C SER A 89 3.75 -11.69 6.32
N LEU A 90 3.96 -10.38 6.25
CA LEU A 90 5.22 -9.76 6.69
C LEU A 90 5.56 -10.14 8.14
N LYS A 91 4.55 -10.24 9.01
CA LYS A 91 4.71 -10.68 10.40
C LYS A 91 5.31 -12.09 10.53
N GLU A 92 5.12 -12.94 9.54
CA GLU A 92 5.63 -14.32 9.54
C GLU A 92 7.02 -14.43 8.91
N ILE A 93 7.46 -13.39 8.20
CA ILE A 93 8.72 -13.40 7.42
C ILE A 93 9.79 -12.54 8.11
N GLU A 94 9.39 -11.52 8.86
CA GLU A 94 10.26 -10.68 9.71
C GLU A 94 10.28 -11.16 11.17
#